data_AF-A0A7Y0XA00-F1
#
_entry.id   AF-A0A7Y0XA00-F1
#
_cell.length_a   1.000
_cell.length_b   1.000
_cell.length_c   1.000
_cell.angle_alpha   90.00
_cell.angle_beta   90.00
_cell.angle_gamma   90.00
#
_symmetry.space_group_name_H-M   'P 1'
#
loop_
_entity.id
_entity.type
_entity.pdbx_description
1 polymer ?
#
loop_
_entity_poly.entity_id
_entity_poly.type
_entity_poly.pdbx_seq_one_letter_code
_entity_poly.pdbx_strand_id
1 'polypeptide(L)'
;IECHSCFQWLMPALREYQLAWPSVTLDFSSGFGFEPLPALLAGELDLVITSDIQPRSEVHYEPLFDFEMRLITATNHPLAEKDIIDPQDLADQTMLSYP
;
A
#
# COMPACT_ATOMS: atom_id res chain seq x y z
N ILE A 1 8.40 -0.01 3.36
CA ILE A 1 7.02 0.42 3.02
C ILE A 1 6.73 -0.04 1.60
N GLU A 2 5.74 -0.90 1.41
CA GLU A 2 5.49 -1.56 0.11
C GLU A 2 4.41 -0.87 -0.74
N CYS A 3 3.68 0.11 -0.19
CA CYS A 3 2.61 0.78 -0.91
C CYS A 3 2.81 2.29 -0.93
N HIS A 4 3.12 2.84 -2.11
CA HIS A 4 3.23 4.29 -2.32
C HIS A 4 1.93 5.04 -1.97
N SER A 5 0.78 4.41 -2.20
CA SER A 5 -0.54 4.95 -1.83
C SER A 5 -0.70 5.15 -0.32
N CYS A 6 0.08 4.45 0.51
CA CYS A 6 0.00 4.59 1.96
C CYS A 6 0.60 5.90 2.47
N PHE A 7 1.58 6.49 1.77
CA PHE A 7 2.29 7.66 2.26
C PHE A 7 1.41 8.89 2.45
N GLN A 8 0.42 9.07 1.59
CA GLN A 8 -0.39 10.29 1.58
C GLN A 8 -1.19 10.47 2.88
N TRP A 9 -1.73 9.38 3.44
CA TRP A 9 -2.46 9.41 4.71
C TRP A 9 -1.57 9.08 5.91
N LEU A 10 -0.55 8.24 5.72
CA LEU A 10 0.31 7.78 6.81
C LEU A 10 1.18 8.91 7.35
N MET A 11 1.75 9.75 6.49
CA MET A 11 2.64 10.84 6.94
C MET A 11 1.92 11.86 7.84
N PRO A 12 0.71 12.35 7.52
CA PRO A 12 -0.10 13.14 8.45
C PRO A 12 -0.39 12.41 9.76
N ALA A 13 -0.81 11.14 9.70
CA ALA A 13 -1.14 10.36 10.90
C ALA A 13 0.07 10.17 11.83
N LEU A 14 1.25 9.90 11.27
CA LEU A 14 2.49 9.76 12.05
C LEU A 14 2.94 11.08 12.67
N ARG A 15 2.69 12.20 12.02
CA ARG A 15 2.96 13.52 12.61
C ARG A 15 2.09 13.76 13.85
N GLU A 16 0.80 13.44 13.77
CA GLU A 16 -0.10 13.55 14.93
C GLU A 16 0.32 12.59 16.05
N TYR A 17 0.71 11.36 15.68
CA TYR A 17 1.23 10.37 16.62
C TYR A 17 2.48 10.87 17.36
N GLN A 18 3.45 11.46 16.65
CA GLN A 18 4.68 12.01 17.26
C GLN A 18 4.39 13.16 18.24
N LEU A 19 3.37 13.99 17.98
CA LEU A 19 2.97 15.04 18.90
C LEU A 19 2.37 14.46 20.19
N ALA A 20 1.58 13.39 20.08
CA ALA A 20 1.00 12.70 21.22
C ALA A 20 2.04 11.87 22.00
N TRP A 21 3.04 11.31 21.31
CA TRP A 21 4.03 10.38 21.86
C TRP A 21 5.47 10.76 21.50
N PRO A 22 5.99 11.89 22.02
CA PRO A 22 7.27 12.46 21.60
C PRO A 22 8.50 11.61 21.98
N SER A 23 8.36 10.67 22.91
CA SER A 23 9.42 9.74 23.30
C SER A 23 9.55 8.54 22.38
N VAL A 24 8.59 8.31 21.47
CA VAL A 24 8.63 7.18 20.53
C VAL A 24 9.42 7.60 19.30
N THR A 25 10.52 6.90 19.03
CA THR A 25 11.28 7.09 17.78
C THR A 25 10.56 6.36 16.66
N LEU A 26 10.32 7.06 15.55
CA LEU A 26 9.80 6.47 14.32
C LEU A 26 10.95 6.26 13.34
N ASP A 27 11.11 5.03 12.87
CA ASP A 27 12.02 4.67 11.80
C ASP A 27 11.28 3.87 10.72
N PHE A 28 11.75 3.95 9.49
CA PHE A 28 11.11 3.32 8.35
C PHE A 28 12.08 2.42 7.59
N SER A 29 11.75 1.13 7.56
CA SER A 29 12.49 0.17 6.74
C SER A 29 11.89 0.10 5.33
N SER A 30 12.75 0.33 4.32
CA SER A 30 12.43 0.12 2.90
C SER A 30 13.67 -0.37 2.16
N GLY A 31 13.51 -1.37 1.28
CA GLY A 31 14.59 -1.89 0.46
C GLY A 31 14.08 -2.85 -0.60
N PHE A 32 14.83 -2.97 -1.70
CA PHE A 32 14.54 -3.92 -2.77
C PHE A 32 14.76 -5.36 -2.27
N GLY A 33 13.77 -6.24 -2.43
CA GLY A 33 13.83 -7.62 -1.92
C GLY A 33 13.64 -7.75 -0.40
N PHE A 34 13.16 -6.71 0.27
CA PHE A 34 12.80 -6.76 1.69
C PHE A 34 11.49 -7.53 1.87
N GLU A 35 11.49 -8.59 2.68
CA GLU A 35 10.29 -9.33 3.03
C GLU A 35 9.78 -8.87 4.42
N PRO A 36 8.69 -8.09 4.50
CA PRO A 36 8.28 -7.45 5.75
C PRO A 36 7.73 -8.45 6.77
N LEU A 37 7.09 -9.53 6.31
CA LEU A 37 6.48 -10.52 7.19
C LEU A 37 7.53 -11.35 7.94
N PRO A 38 8.56 -11.93 7.28
CA PRO A 38 9.71 -12.50 7.97
C PRO A 38 10.39 -11.53 8.96
N ALA A 39 10.60 -10.26 8.57
CA ALA A 39 11.23 -9.26 9.44
C ALA A 39 10.39 -8.95 10.69
N LEU A 40 9.06 -8.87 10.56
CA LEU A 40 8.13 -8.75 11.68
C LEU A 40 8.23 -9.95 12.63
N LEU A 41 8.25 -11.17 12.08
CA LEU A 41 8.37 -12.40 12.88
C LEU A 41 9.73 -12.52 13.58
N ALA A 42 10.79 -11.96 13.00
CA ALA A 42 12.12 -11.90 13.59
C ALA A 42 12.27 -10.79 14.66
N GLY A 43 11.27 -9.91 14.82
CA GLY A 43 11.32 -8.76 15.72
C GLY A 43 12.20 -7.61 15.22
N GLU A 44 12.52 -7.59 13.92
CA GLU A 44 13.23 -6.50 13.27
C GLU A 44 12.31 -5.33 12.92
N LEU A 45 11.00 -5.60 12.82
CA LEU A 45 9.95 -4.61 12.67
C LEU A 45 8.95 -4.72 13.81
N ASP A 46 8.38 -3.57 14.20
CA ASP A 46 7.27 -3.51 15.15
C ASP A 46 5.90 -3.54 14.46
N LEU A 47 5.81 -3.03 13.22
CA LEU A 47 4.55 -2.86 12.50
C LEU A 47 4.75 -2.95 10.98
N VAL A 48 3.79 -3.57 10.30
CA VAL A 48 3.72 -3.66 8.84
C VAL A 48 2.39 -3.11 8.35
N ILE A 49 2.43 -2.19 7.38
CA ILE A 49 1.26 -1.75 6.62
C ILE A 49 1.24 -2.54 5.30
N THR A 50 0.23 -3.38 5.12
CA THR A 50 0.11 -4.26 3.94
C THR A 50 -1.34 -4.40 3.48
N SER A 51 -1.52 -4.59 2.17
CA SER A 51 -2.77 -5.04 1.57
C SER A 51 -2.79 -6.57 1.34
N ASP A 52 -1.65 -7.25 1.48
CA ASP A 52 -1.55 -8.70 1.38
C ASP A 52 -1.74 -9.35 2.76
N ILE A 53 -2.93 -9.91 2.97
CA ILE A 53 -3.29 -10.60 4.21
C ILE A 53 -3.10 -12.10 4.01
N GLN A 54 -2.11 -12.66 4.71
CA GLN A 54 -1.87 -14.10 4.75
C GLN A 54 -2.22 -14.61 6.14
N PRO A 55 -3.27 -15.44 6.31
CA PRO A 55 -3.67 -15.93 7.63
C PRO A 55 -2.53 -16.70 8.30
N ARG A 56 -2.02 -16.18 9.41
CA ARG A 56 -0.99 -16.82 10.25
C ARG A 56 -1.35 -16.62 11.72
N SER A 57 -1.19 -17.65 12.54
CA SER A 57 -1.52 -17.61 13.98
C SER A 57 -0.63 -16.65 14.77
N GLU A 58 0.56 -16.38 14.28
CA GLU A 58 1.60 -15.61 14.94
C GLU A 58 1.48 -14.09 14.67
N VAL A 59 0.58 -13.67 13.77
CA VAL A 59 0.45 -12.29 13.33
C VAL A 59 -0.98 -11.81 13.51
N HIS A 60 -1.14 -10.71 14.27
CA HIS A 60 -2.40 -9.99 14.36
C HIS A 60 -2.53 -9.04 13.16
N TYR A 61 -3.67 -9.10 12.49
CA TYR A 61 -4.03 -8.18 11.41
C TYR A 61 -5.14 -7.24 11.91
N GLU A 62 -4.90 -5.93 11.83
CA GLU A 62 -5.89 -4.91 12.16
C GLU A 62 -6.36 -4.24 10.87
N PRO A 63 -7.67 -4.29 10.53
CA PRO A 63 -8.19 -3.63 9.34
C PRO A 63 -8.14 -2.11 9.53
N LEU A 64 -7.58 -1.39 8.55
CA LEU A 64 -7.54 0.07 8.55
C LEU A 64 -8.76 0.64 7.82
N PHE A 65 -8.88 0.36 6.53
CA PHE A 65 -9.98 0.80 5.66
C PHE A 65 -9.85 0.16 4.28
N ASP A 66 -10.94 0.18 3.53
CA ASP A 66 -10.97 -0.22 2.11
C ASP A 66 -10.83 0.99 1.20
N PHE A 67 -10.30 0.76 -0.01
CA PHE A 67 -10.30 1.75 -1.08
C PHE A 67 -10.48 1.07 -2.43
N GLU A 68 -10.91 1.85 -3.41
CA GLU A 68 -11.17 1.34 -4.76
C GLU A 68 -10.00 1.67 -5.70
N MET A 69 -9.53 0.65 -6.41
CA MET A 69 -8.60 0.82 -7.51
C MET A 69 -9.34 1.30 -8.75
N ARG A 70 -8.93 2.45 -9.29
CA ARG A 70 -9.53 3.07 -10.48
C ARG A 70 -8.53 3.13 -11.62
N LEU A 71 -8.98 2.86 -12.85
CA LEU A 71 -8.21 3.11 -14.06
C LEU A 71 -8.33 4.60 -14.43
N ILE A 72 -7.19 5.22 -14.76
CA ILE A 72 -7.16 6.59 -15.27
C ILE A 72 -6.67 6.54 -16.72
N THR A 73 -7.40 7.18 -17.63
CA THR A 73 -7.04 7.31 -19.04
C THR A 73 -7.09 8.77 -19.48
N ALA A 74 -6.55 9.07 -20.66
CA ALA A 74 -6.86 10.33 -21.33
C ALA A 74 -8.37 10.39 -21.66
N THR A 75 -8.93 11.60 -21.70
CA THR A 75 -10.36 11.83 -21.97
C THR A 75 -10.80 11.40 -23.38
N ASN A 76 -9.86 11.31 -24.32
CA ASN A 76 -10.08 10.85 -25.70
C ASN A 76 -9.66 9.40 -25.92
N HIS A 77 -9.33 8.66 -24.85
CA HIS A 77 -8.96 7.25 -24.96
C HIS A 77 -10.20 6.38 -25.20
N PRO A 78 -10.17 5.34 -26.04
CA PRO A 78 -11.34 4.49 -26.29
C PRO A 78 -11.95 3.88 -25.02
N LEU A 79 -11.12 3.55 -24.02
CA LEU A 79 -11.59 3.03 -22.73
C LEU A 79 -12.31 4.07 -21.86
N ALA A 80 -12.22 5.37 -22.17
CA ALA A 80 -12.94 6.41 -21.43
C ALA A 80 -14.46 6.36 -21.67
N GLU A 81 -14.92 5.69 -22.74
CA GLU A 81 -16.34 5.50 -23.05
C GLU A 81 -16.94 4.25 -22.39
N LYS A 82 -16.13 3.47 -21.66
CA LYS A 82 -16.56 2.26 -20.99
C LYS A 82 -16.76 2.49 -19.49
N ASP A 83 -17.94 2.14 -18.99
CA ASP A 83 -18.25 2.20 -17.55
C ASP A 83 -17.57 1.08 -16.75
N ILE A 84 -17.34 -0.08 -17.38
CA ILE A 84 -16.72 -1.26 -16.79
C ILE A 84 -15.59 -1.71 -17.71
N ILE A 85 -14.42 -1.97 -17.12
CA ILE A 85 -13.22 -2.41 -17.83
C ILE A 85 -12.98 -3.89 -17.50
N ASP A 86 -12.98 -4.73 -18.53
CA ASP A 86 -12.61 -6.13 -18.40
C ASP A 86 -11.09 -6.32 -18.58
N PRO A 87 -10.48 -7.38 -18.05
CA PRO A 87 -9.05 -7.64 -18.22
C PRO A 87 -8.59 -7.65 -19.69
N GLN A 88 -9.44 -8.14 -20.61
CA GLN A 88 -9.12 -8.15 -22.04
C GLN A 88 -9.01 -6.75 -22.66
N ASP A 89 -9.67 -5.74 -22.08
CA ASP A 89 -9.58 -4.36 -22.57
C ASP A 89 -8.19 -3.75 -22.37
N LEU A 90 -7.43 -4.28 -21.42
CA LEU A 90 -6.09 -3.82 -21.07
C LEU A 90 -4.98 -4.61 -21.78
N ALA A 91 -5.31 -5.72 -22.45
CA ALA A 91 -4.33 -6.64 -23.01
C ALA A 91 -3.38 -5.98 -24.03
N ASP A 92 -3.92 -5.06 -24.84
CA ASP A 92 -3.18 -4.32 -25.86
C ASP A 92 -2.80 -2.91 -25.42
N GLN A 93 -2.97 -2.57 -24.14
CA GLN A 93 -2.68 -1.24 -23.60
C GLN A 93 -1.34 -1.22 -22.86
N THR A 94 -0.62 -0.11 -22.96
CA THR A 94 0.56 0.12 -22.13
C THR A 94 0.14 0.53 -20.73
N MET A 95 0.49 -0.29 -19.74
CA MET A 95 0.25 0.01 -18.33
C MET A 95 1.41 0.80 -17.73
N LEU A 96 1.10 1.95 -17.14
CA LEU A 96 2.04 2.72 -16.34
C LEU A 96 1.87 2.34 -14.87
N SER A 97 2.94 1.89 -14.23
CA SER A 97 2.96 1.49 -12.83
C SER A 97 4.19 2.06 -12.13
N TYR A 98 4.19 2.04 -10.79
CA TYR A 98 5.39 2.32 -10.02
C TYR A 98 6.45 1.23 -10.29
N PRO A 99 7.75 1.60 -10.29
CA PRO A 99 8.85 0.66 -10.53
C PRO A 99 9.00 -0.40 -9.43
#